data_AF-A0AA39KZP6-F1
#
_entry.id   AF-A0AA39KZP6-F1
#
_cell.length_a   1.000
_cell.length_b   1.000
_cell.length_c   1.000
_cell.angle_alpha   90.00
_cell.angle_beta   90.00
_cell.angle_gamma   90.00
#
_symmetry.space_group_name_H-M   'P 1'
#
loop_
_entity.id
_entity.type
_entity.pdbx_description
1 polymer ?
#
loop_
_entity_poly.entity_id
_entity_poly.type
_entity_poly.pdbx_seq_one_letter_code
_entity_poly.pdbx_strand_id
1 'polypeptide(L)'
;MTTTVEITTTPEPHLIPGYTGYCPQYRYTCGETYGNVTHKLLLDPTIHHAKTLIVSNNITEDHDTSRPTKDDINVVTARSKKRDITYQHPMIPGYQGFMPKLNSQLGQRFSVMATEGLAEFDRQHRKNKEARHRLEKVVAIQGGQAEPQTLDDRLLFKSEYKLPLLIVRPEYARMMSCSPVKEPSEVPRNHSILPYFMNNDNEKKYFVSGYTGHIPFGYSHFGATHSPQSNRALCEFTSNYRMRQSAEWAPATISRPDPPCFIQPAEIYHKQVGLIPNYLGHIPGANFRHGKTFGADTTDAKRWLRGDFSI
;
A
#
# COMPACT_ATOMS: atom_id res chain seq x y z
N MET A 1 34.03 -32.79 -28.20
CA MET A 1 33.83 -31.90 -29.36
C MET A 1 32.40 -31.38 -29.33
N THR A 2 32.15 -30.30 -28.59
CA THR A 2 30.86 -29.58 -28.54
C THR A 2 31.16 -28.10 -28.32
N THR A 3 31.85 -27.51 -29.29
CA THR A 3 32.27 -26.10 -29.33
C THR A 3 31.46 -25.37 -30.41
N THR A 4 30.14 -25.30 -30.24
CA THR A 4 29.26 -24.62 -31.22
C THR A 4 28.19 -23.72 -30.59
N VAL A 5 28.21 -23.46 -29.27
CA VAL A 5 27.19 -22.62 -28.60
C VAL A 5 27.78 -21.47 -27.75
N GLU A 6 29.09 -21.22 -27.81
CA GLU A 6 29.71 -20.16 -26.97
C GLU A 6 29.71 -18.76 -27.60
N ILE A 7 29.43 -18.60 -28.89
CA ILE A 7 29.65 -17.31 -29.59
C ILE A 7 28.46 -16.34 -29.42
N THR A 8 27.29 -16.83 -29.01
CA THR A 8 26.06 -16.01 -28.94
C THR A 8 25.63 -15.64 -27.52
N THR A 9 26.34 -16.11 -26.50
CA THR A 9 25.92 -15.97 -25.10
C THR A 9 26.63 -14.78 -24.47
N THR A 10 25.88 -13.73 -24.11
CA THR A 10 26.43 -12.56 -23.43
C THR A 10 26.83 -12.94 -22.00
N PRO A 11 28.04 -12.59 -21.52
CA PRO A 11 28.48 -12.94 -20.18
C PRO A 11 27.57 -12.32 -19.11
N GLU A 12 27.35 -13.03 -18.00
CA GLU A 12 26.68 -12.46 -16.83
C GLU A 12 27.63 -11.48 -16.11
N PRO A 13 27.12 -10.36 -15.53
CA PRO A 13 25.71 -9.99 -15.38
C PRO A 13 25.18 -9.20 -16.59
N HIS A 14 23.98 -9.51 -17.08
CA HIS A 14 23.27 -8.71 -18.09
C HIS A 14 21.75 -8.78 -17.85
N LEU A 15 20.99 -7.84 -18.42
CA LEU A 15 19.53 -7.88 -18.31
C LEU A 15 18.94 -8.78 -19.41
N ILE A 16 17.97 -9.60 -19.04
CA ILE A 16 17.27 -10.46 -20.00
C ILE A 16 16.40 -9.63 -20.97
N PRO A 17 16.34 -10.00 -22.26
CA PRO A 17 15.39 -9.40 -23.19
C PRO A 17 13.96 -9.49 -22.64
N GLY A 18 13.23 -8.37 -22.64
CA GLY A 18 11.89 -8.27 -22.05
C GLY A 18 11.85 -7.75 -20.61
N TYR A 19 13.01 -7.48 -19.99
CA TYR A 19 13.06 -6.72 -18.75
C TYR A 19 12.43 -5.33 -18.91
N THR A 20 11.43 -5.03 -18.11
CA THR A 20 10.64 -3.77 -18.17
C THR A 20 11.09 -2.73 -17.15
N GLY A 21 12.10 -3.03 -16.32
CA GLY A 21 12.63 -2.11 -15.33
C GLY A 21 13.59 -1.07 -15.91
N TYR A 22 14.08 -0.18 -15.05
CA TYR A 22 14.99 0.89 -15.44
C TYR A 22 16.42 0.38 -15.65
N CYS A 23 16.99 0.66 -16.83
CA CYS A 23 18.42 0.47 -17.11
C CYS A 23 19.08 1.85 -17.31
N PRO A 24 20.01 2.26 -16.41
CA PRO A 24 20.67 3.56 -16.52
C PRO A 24 21.40 3.72 -17.85
N GLN A 25 21.28 4.90 -18.48
CA GLN A 25 21.94 5.28 -19.73
C GLN A 25 21.64 4.45 -20.99
N TYR A 26 20.82 3.40 -20.90
CA TYR A 26 20.43 2.55 -22.03
C TYR A 26 19.88 3.33 -23.24
N ARG A 27 19.13 4.41 -22.99
CA ARG A 27 18.53 5.25 -24.05
C ARG A 27 19.57 5.99 -24.90
N TYR A 28 20.78 6.19 -24.38
CA TYR A 28 21.85 6.95 -25.03
C TYR A 28 22.86 6.06 -25.76
N THR A 29 22.69 4.74 -25.68
CA THR A 29 23.54 3.74 -26.33
C THR A 29 22.76 3.04 -27.44
N CYS A 30 23.33 2.91 -28.63
CA CYS A 30 22.75 2.16 -29.74
C CYS A 30 23.83 1.34 -30.46
N GLY A 31 23.43 0.28 -31.16
CA GLY A 31 24.31 -0.50 -32.05
C GLY A 31 24.79 -1.85 -31.52
N GLU A 32 24.45 -2.24 -30.28
CA GLU A 32 24.74 -3.59 -29.77
C GLU A 32 23.46 -4.30 -29.32
N THR A 33 23.55 -5.61 -29.10
CA THR A 33 22.43 -6.41 -28.58
C THR A 33 22.09 -5.99 -27.15
N TYR A 34 20.82 -6.15 -26.76
CA TYR A 34 20.34 -5.77 -25.43
C TYR A 34 21.20 -6.37 -24.29
N GLY A 35 21.58 -7.64 -24.40
CA GLY A 35 22.47 -8.29 -23.43
C GLY A 35 23.85 -7.63 -23.35
N ASN A 36 24.47 -7.31 -24.49
CA ASN A 36 25.81 -6.69 -24.51
C ASN A 36 25.79 -5.24 -23.98
N VAL A 37 24.80 -4.45 -24.38
CA VAL A 37 24.64 -3.07 -23.88
C VAL A 37 24.45 -3.09 -22.38
N THR A 38 23.52 -3.91 -21.88
CA THR A 38 23.21 -3.96 -20.46
C THR A 38 24.35 -4.55 -19.64
N HIS A 39 25.10 -5.52 -20.16
CA HIS A 39 26.31 -6.02 -19.52
C HIS A 39 27.34 -4.92 -19.24
N LYS A 40 27.63 -4.10 -20.26
CA LYS A 40 28.58 -2.99 -20.13
C LYS A 40 28.07 -1.93 -19.15
N LEU A 41 26.80 -1.54 -19.27
CA LEU A 41 26.19 -0.52 -18.41
C LEU A 41 26.15 -0.93 -16.92
N LEU A 42 25.98 -2.22 -16.62
CA LEU A 42 25.97 -2.73 -15.24
C LEU A 42 27.37 -2.83 -14.63
N LEU A 43 28.43 -2.91 -15.45
CA LEU A 43 29.82 -2.98 -14.99
C LEU A 43 30.53 -1.62 -14.99
N ASP A 44 29.94 -0.60 -15.62
CA ASP A 44 30.55 0.72 -15.74
C ASP A 44 30.52 1.49 -14.39
N PRO A 45 31.68 1.79 -13.78
CA PRO A 45 31.75 2.48 -12.50
C PRO A 45 31.37 3.97 -12.58
N THR A 46 31.34 4.55 -13.78
CA THR A 46 30.96 5.96 -13.99
C THR A 46 29.45 6.17 -13.95
N ILE A 47 28.69 5.09 -14.11
CA ILE A 47 27.24 5.10 -14.13
C ILE A 47 26.73 4.89 -12.71
N HIS A 48 25.94 5.85 -12.21
CA HIS A 48 25.25 5.67 -10.94
C HIS A 48 24.18 4.57 -11.06
N HIS A 49 24.48 3.40 -10.50
CA HIS A 49 23.57 2.27 -10.36
C HIS A 49 23.50 1.81 -8.90
N ALA A 50 22.52 0.95 -8.58
CA ALA A 50 22.37 0.43 -7.22
C ALA A 50 23.58 -0.42 -6.83
N LYS A 51 24.00 -0.34 -5.56
CA LYS A 51 25.15 -1.09 -5.01
C LYS A 51 25.04 -2.61 -5.23
N THR A 52 23.80 -3.11 -5.29
CA THR A 52 23.50 -4.52 -5.54
C THR A 52 22.72 -4.60 -6.84
N LEU A 53 23.26 -5.30 -7.84
CA LEU A 53 22.57 -5.56 -9.09
C LEU A 53 21.37 -6.47 -8.81
N ILE A 54 20.22 -6.20 -9.44
CA ILE A 54 18.99 -7.00 -9.29
C ILE A 54 19.22 -8.43 -9.81
N VAL A 55 20.20 -8.58 -10.71
CA VAL A 55 20.73 -9.85 -11.21
C VAL A 55 22.00 -10.20 -10.43
N SER A 56 21.91 -10.22 -9.09
CA SER A 56 23.01 -10.69 -8.25
C SER A 56 23.17 -12.20 -8.43
N ASN A 57 24.42 -12.62 -8.63
CA ASN A 57 24.82 -14.01 -8.77
C ASN A 57 24.31 -14.82 -7.56
N ASN A 58 23.65 -15.95 -7.80
CA ASN A 58 23.15 -16.86 -6.75
C ASN A 58 24.28 -17.59 -6.00
N ILE A 59 25.49 -17.02 -5.97
CA ILE A 59 26.65 -17.55 -5.25
C ILE A 59 26.44 -17.27 -3.77
N THR A 60 25.51 -18.03 -3.20
CA THR A 60 25.49 -18.74 -1.90
C THR A 60 26.10 -18.15 -0.63
N GLU A 61 26.80 -17.00 -0.59
CA GLU A 61 27.59 -16.65 0.59
C GLU A 61 27.23 -15.32 1.29
N ASP A 62 26.61 -14.33 0.62
CA ASP A 62 26.39 -13.05 1.32
C ASP A 62 25.15 -13.01 2.21
N HIS A 63 24.12 -13.80 1.92
CA HIS A 63 22.99 -13.99 2.82
C HIS A 63 22.54 -15.46 2.76
N ASP A 64 22.99 -16.25 3.73
CA ASP A 64 22.42 -17.57 4.02
C ASP A 64 20.96 -17.37 4.50
N THR A 65 20.04 -17.02 3.60
CA THR A 65 18.61 -16.79 3.90
C THR A 65 17.85 -18.12 4.06
N SER A 66 18.52 -19.15 4.55
CA SER A 66 17.86 -20.41 4.90
C SER A 66 17.12 -20.20 6.21
N ARG A 67 15.81 -19.93 6.12
CA ARG A 67 14.91 -19.92 7.28
C ARG A 67 14.36 -21.34 7.49
N PRO A 68 14.28 -21.85 8.72
CA PRO A 68 14.58 -21.17 9.99
C PRO A 68 16.09 -21.13 10.30
N THR A 69 16.52 -20.14 11.09
CA THR A 69 17.91 -19.99 11.52
C THR A 69 18.41 -21.24 12.25
N LYS A 70 19.69 -21.62 12.07
CA LYS A 70 20.32 -22.72 12.81
C LYS A 70 20.14 -22.58 14.34
N ASP A 71 20.21 -21.36 14.86
CA ASP A 71 19.97 -21.06 16.28
C ASP A 71 18.53 -21.37 16.73
N ASP A 72 17.52 -21.09 15.90
CA ASP A 72 16.12 -21.39 16.22
C ASP A 72 15.88 -22.90 16.25
N ILE A 73 16.46 -23.63 15.30
CA ILE A 73 16.44 -25.09 15.28
C ILE A 73 17.09 -25.65 16.55
N ASN A 74 18.23 -25.10 16.97
CA ASN A 74 18.92 -25.50 18.19
C ASN A 74 18.07 -25.23 19.44
N VAL A 75 17.36 -24.09 19.52
CA VAL A 75 16.46 -23.77 20.65
C VAL A 75 15.33 -24.78 20.74
N VAL A 76 14.66 -25.08 19.61
CA VAL A 76 13.57 -26.05 19.54
C VAL A 76 14.06 -27.47 19.85
N THR A 77 15.24 -27.84 19.36
CA THR A 77 15.84 -29.16 19.62
C THR A 77 16.31 -29.30 21.07
N ALA A 78 16.82 -28.23 21.69
CA ALA A 78 17.19 -28.25 23.11
C ALA A 78 15.98 -28.41 24.03
N ARG A 79 14.79 -27.98 23.59
CA ARG A 79 13.54 -28.15 24.33
C ARG A 79 13.15 -29.62 24.47
N SER A 80 13.33 -30.45 23.44
CA SER A 80 12.93 -31.87 23.48
C SER A 80 13.66 -32.67 24.57
N LYS A 81 14.82 -32.20 25.04
CA LYS A 81 15.55 -32.78 26.16
C LYS A 81 14.89 -32.54 27.53
N LYS A 82 14.08 -31.48 27.67
CA LYS A 82 13.51 -31.02 28.95
C LYS A 82 11.98 -31.07 29.02
N ARG A 83 11.31 -31.11 27.87
CA ARG A 83 9.85 -31.01 27.73
C ARG A 83 9.34 -32.02 26.70
N ASP A 84 8.03 -32.13 26.63
CA ASP A 84 7.30 -32.98 25.71
C ASP A 84 7.72 -32.81 24.24
N ILE A 85 7.79 -33.94 23.52
CA ILE A 85 8.32 -34.08 22.16
C ILE A 85 7.34 -33.60 21.07
N THR A 86 6.11 -33.24 21.45
CA THR A 86 5.04 -32.79 20.55
C THR A 86 5.46 -31.68 19.57
N TYR A 87 6.40 -30.81 19.98
CA TYR A 87 6.86 -29.69 19.15
C TYR A 87 8.33 -29.89 18.72
N GLN A 88 8.55 -30.75 17.72
CA GLN A 88 9.87 -31.10 17.19
C GLN A 88 10.10 -30.53 15.78
N HIS A 89 11.30 -30.00 15.53
CA HIS A 89 11.71 -29.58 14.20
C HIS A 89 12.14 -30.80 13.35
N PRO A 90 11.73 -30.90 12.06
CA PRO A 90 10.81 -30.00 11.35
C PRO A 90 9.34 -30.26 11.70
N MET A 91 8.58 -29.20 11.90
CA MET A 91 7.15 -29.29 12.19
C MET A 91 6.37 -29.64 10.92
N ILE A 92 5.57 -30.71 11.00
CA ILE A 92 4.81 -31.23 9.86
C ILE A 92 3.56 -30.37 9.63
N PRO A 93 3.33 -29.84 8.41
CA PRO A 93 2.08 -29.20 8.04
C PRO A 93 0.88 -30.13 8.25
N GLY A 94 -0.21 -29.60 8.82
CA GLY A 94 -1.41 -30.40 9.15
C GLY A 94 -1.62 -30.63 10.65
N TYR A 95 -0.67 -30.20 11.49
CA TYR A 95 -0.92 -30.10 12.93
C TYR A 95 -2.06 -29.11 13.21
N GLN A 96 -3.17 -29.62 13.74
CA GLN A 96 -4.38 -28.84 14.05
C GLN A 96 -4.41 -28.31 15.50
N GLY A 97 -3.43 -28.68 16.32
CA GLY A 97 -3.32 -28.19 17.69
C GLY A 97 -2.83 -26.74 17.76
N PHE A 98 -2.79 -26.21 18.99
CA PHE A 98 -2.28 -24.86 19.24
C PHE A 98 -0.77 -24.77 18.98
N MET A 99 -0.36 -23.85 18.12
CA MET A 99 1.05 -23.52 17.88
C MET A 99 1.38 -22.13 18.47
N PRO A 100 2.27 -22.05 19.48
CA PRO A 100 2.67 -20.77 20.05
C PRO A 100 3.24 -19.84 18.98
N LYS A 101 2.79 -18.58 18.97
CA LYS A 101 3.29 -17.53 18.08
C LYS A 101 3.19 -17.85 16.58
N LEU A 102 2.34 -18.79 16.16
CA LEU A 102 2.18 -19.09 14.73
C LEU A 102 1.63 -17.88 13.94
N ASN A 103 0.75 -17.10 14.55
CA ASN A 103 0.11 -15.94 13.90
C ASN A 103 0.93 -14.64 14.02
N SER A 104 2.12 -14.65 14.65
CA SER A 104 2.91 -13.41 14.82
C SER A 104 3.71 -13.03 13.57
N GLN A 105 3.97 -13.99 12.67
CA GLN A 105 4.61 -13.74 11.38
C GLN A 105 3.73 -14.33 10.27
N LEU A 106 3.74 -13.74 9.08
CA LEU A 106 2.93 -14.18 7.94
C LEU A 106 3.82 -14.32 6.70
N GLY A 107 3.39 -15.11 5.72
CA GLY A 107 4.05 -15.20 4.42
C GLY A 107 5.20 -16.21 4.32
N GLN A 108 5.43 -17.04 5.32
CA GLN A 108 6.43 -18.12 5.30
C GLN A 108 5.79 -19.51 5.31
N ARG A 109 6.59 -20.54 5.01
CA ARG A 109 6.15 -21.95 5.09
C ARG A 109 5.78 -22.31 6.52
N PHE A 110 4.76 -23.15 6.69
CA PHE A 110 4.28 -23.59 8.01
C PHE A 110 5.41 -24.11 8.92
N SER A 111 6.31 -24.95 8.40
CA SER A 111 7.41 -25.53 9.18
C SER A 111 8.39 -24.48 9.71
N VAL A 112 8.66 -23.44 8.93
CA VAL A 112 9.52 -22.30 9.29
C VAL A 112 8.83 -21.49 10.38
N MET A 113 7.58 -21.08 10.11
CA MET A 113 6.73 -20.33 11.03
C MET A 113 6.60 -21.00 12.41
N ALA A 114 6.34 -22.30 12.40
CA ALA A 114 6.21 -23.10 13.62
C ALA A 114 7.52 -23.15 14.41
N THR A 115 8.65 -23.33 13.73
CA THR A 115 9.97 -23.42 14.39
C THR A 115 10.36 -22.08 15.01
N GLU A 116 10.21 -20.99 14.27
CA GLU A 116 10.57 -19.65 14.73
C GLU A 116 9.62 -19.15 15.82
N GLY A 117 8.31 -19.36 15.68
CA GLY A 117 7.33 -19.02 16.70
C GLY A 117 7.59 -19.77 18.02
N LEU A 118 7.98 -21.05 17.93
CA LEU A 118 8.34 -21.85 19.10
C LEU A 118 9.65 -21.38 19.75
N ALA A 119 10.67 -21.09 18.94
CA ALA A 119 11.93 -20.56 19.42
C ALA A 119 11.75 -19.20 20.12
N GLU A 120 10.97 -18.29 19.53
CA GLU A 120 10.61 -17.00 20.12
C GLU A 120 9.87 -17.19 21.45
N PHE A 121 8.88 -18.09 21.48
CA PHE A 121 8.13 -18.41 22.69
C PHE A 121 9.04 -18.90 23.82
N ASP A 122 10.00 -19.79 23.53
CA ASP A 122 10.93 -20.30 24.54
C ASP A 122 11.91 -19.23 25.04
N ARG A 123 12.40 -18.36 24.15
CA ARG A 123 13.23 -17.20 24.55
C ARG A 123 12.44 -16.27 25.47
N GLN A 124 11.19 -15.95 25.11
CA GLN A 124 10.33 -15.10 25.92
C GLN A 124 10.03 -15.75 27.28
N HIS A 125 9.79 -17.05 27.31
CA HIS A 125 9.54 -17.77 28.55
C HIS A 125 10.75 -17.75 29.48
N ARG A 126 11.98 -17.93 28.95
CA ARG A 126 13.22 -17.79 29.73
C ARG A 126 13.38 -16.38 30.28
N LYS A 127 13.22 -15.36 29.43
CA LYS A 127 13.29 -13.94 29.83
C LYS A 127 12.29 -13.61 30.94
N ASN A 128 11.05 -14.08 30.82
CA ASN A 128 10.02 -13.88 31.84
C ASN A 128 10.37 -14.59 33.15
N LYS A 129 10.91 -15.81 33.07
CA LYS A 129 11.36 -16.56 34.25
C LYS A 129 12.52 -15.86 34.97
N GLU A 130 13.51 -15.37 34.21
CA GLU A 130 14.65 -14.61 34.73
C GLU A 130 14.20 -13.29 35.36
N ALA A 131 13.29 -12.56 34.72
CA ALA A 131 12.71 -11.34 35.27
C ALA A 131 11.96 -11.60 36.58
N ARG A 132 11.18 -12.70 36.63
CA ARG A 132 10.47 -13.10 37.84
C ARG A 132 11.42 -13.49 38.97
N HIS A 133 12.43 -14.30 38.68
CA HIS A 133 13.46 -14.68 39.65
C HIS A 133 14.25 -13.46 40.15
N ARG A 134 14.57 -12.51 39.25
CA ARG A 134 15.20 -11.24 39.62
C ARG A 134 14.32 -10.44 40.59
N LEU A 135 13.02 -10.36 40.32
CA LEU A 135 12.08 -9.68 41.21
C LEU A 135 12.00 -10.37 42.58
N GLU A 136 11.87 -11.69 42.60
CA GLU A 136 11.87 -12.48 43.85
C GLU A 136 13.15 -12.26 44.67
N LYS A 137 14.30 -12.25 44.00
CA LYS A 137 15.60 -11.94 44.62
C LYS A 137 15.63 -10.53 45.22
N VAL A 138 15.19 -9.53 44.46
CA VAL A 138 15.11 -8.13 44.91
C VAL A 138 14.21 -8.00 46.14
N VAL A 139 13.02 -8.63 46.10
CA VAL A 139 12.07 -8.64 47.23
C VAL A 139 12.69 -9.31 48.45
N ALA A 140 13.39 -10.43 48.28
CA ALA A 140 14.06 -11.14 49.38
C ALA A 140 15.16 -10.30 50.04
N ILE A 141 15.98 -9.60 49.23
CA ILE A 141 17.06 -8.72 49.74
C ILE A 141 16.46 -7.52 50.48
N GLN A 142 15.48 -6.84 49.88
CA GLN A 142 14.85 -5.67 50.50
C GLN A 142 14.05 -6.05 51.76
N GLY A 143 13.45 -7.24 51.79
CA GLY A 143 12.75 -7.81 52.94
C GLY A 143 13.67 -8.38 54.03
N GLY A 144 15.00 -8.32 53.86
CA GLY A 144 15.98 -8.82 54.82
C GLY A 144 16.00 -10.35 54.97
N GLN A 145 15.40 -11.08 54.02
CA GLN A 145 15.36 -12.55 54.00
C GLN A 145 16.59 -13.16 53.30
N ALA A 146 17.30 -12.37 52.49
CA ALA A 146 18.49 -12.80 51.75
C ALA A 146 19.58 -11.72 51.78
N GLU A 147 20.84 -12.13 51.82
CA GLU A 147 22.00 -11.23 51.79
C GLU A 147 22.44 -10.89 50.36
N PRO A 148 22.90 -9.65 50.08
CA PRO A 148 23.33 -9.23 48.75
C PRO A 148 24.69 -9.85 48.35
N GLN A 149 24.68 -10.71 47.35
CA GLN A 149 25.87 -11.44 46.87
C GLN A 149 26.62 -10.70 45.76
N THR A 150 25.89 -10.08 44.83
CA THR A 150 26.46 -9.42 43.63
C THR A 150 26.70 -7.94 43.91
N LEU A 151 27.62 -7.29 43.17
CA LEU A 151 27.80 -5.84 43.24
C LEU A 151 26.49 -5.09 42.96
N ASP A 152 25.73 -5.52 41.93
CA ASP A 152 24.41 -4.96 41.61
C ASP A 152 23.41 -5.08 42.77
N ASP A 153 23.48 -6.15 43.56
CA ASP A 153 22.61 -6.36 44.71
C ASP A 153 22.96 -5.39 45.85
N ARG A 154 24.24 -5.08 46.01
CA ARG A 154 24.75 -4.15 47.04
C ARG A 154 24.49 -2.69 46.68
N LEU A 155 24.49 -2.39 45.39
CA LEU A 155 24.17 -1.06 44.84
C LEU A 155 22.65 -0.81 44.76
N LEU A 156 21.83 -1.82 45.07
CA LEU A 156 20.39 -1.67 45.05
C LEU A 156 19.93 -0.65 46.10
N PHE A 157 19.23 0.39 45.67
CA PHE A 157 18.64 1.36 46.60
C PHE A 157 17.63 0.66 47.52
N LYS A 158 17.81 0.87 48.83
CA LYS A 158 16.89 0.32 49.84
C LYS A 158 15.54 1.03 49.71
N SER A 159 14.48 0.27 49.45
CA SER A 159 13.13 0.81 49.40
C SER A 159 12.69 1.27 50.79
N GLU A 160 12.04 2.44 50.86
CA GLU A 160 11.39 2.92 52.09
C GLU A 160 10.17 2.05 52.45
N TYR A 161 9.54 1.45 51.44
CA TYR A 161 8.39 0.58 51.59
C TYR A 161 8.80 -0.87 51.89
N LYS A 162 8.06 -1.51 52.79
CA LYS A 162 8.19 -2.95 53.09
C LYS A 162 7.52 -3.75 51.96
N LEU A 163 8.27 -4.65 51.34
CA LEU A 163 7.76 -5.57 50.32
C LEU A 163 7.48 -6.98 50.91
N PRO A 164 6.46 -7.69 50.41
CA PRO A 164 5.43 -7.22 49.48
C PRO A 164 4.60 -6.10 50.11
N LEU A 165 4.12 -5.16 49.30
CA LEU A 165 3.34 -4.02 49.78
C LEU A 165 2.17 -4.53 50.63
N LEU A 166 2.07 -4.02 51.86
CA LEU A 166 0.94 -4.31 52.72
C LEU A 166 -0.32 -3.76 52.06
N ILE A 167 -1.33 -4.60 51.90
CA ILE A 167 -2.64 -4.16 51.43
C ILE A 167 -3.21 -3.24 52.52
N VAL A 168 -3.22 -1.93 52.26
CA VAL A 168 -3.63 -0.89 53.23
C VAL A 168 -5.12 -0.98 53.60
N ARG A 169 -5.93 -1.73 52.82
CA ARG A 169 -7.35 -1.98 53.08
C ARG A 169 -7.69 -3.46 52.90
N PRO A 170 -7.37 -4.33 53.86
CA PRO A 170 -7.70 -5.76 53.78
C PRO A 170 -9.21 -6.00 53.73
N GLU A 171 -10.04 -5.09 54.24
CA GLU A 171 -11.49 -5.10 54.03
C GLU A 171 -11.87 -4.98 52.54
N TYR A 172 -11.11 -4.23 51.72
CA TYR A 172 -11.31 -4.17 50.27
C TYR A 172 -10.83 -5.43 49.53
N ALA A 173 -9.94 -6.22 50.13
CA ALA A 173 -9.52 -7.50 49.56
C ALA A 173 -10.56 -8.61 49.77
N ARG A 174 -11.27 -8.61 50.91
CA ARG A 174 -12.45 -9.48 51.14
C ARG A 174 -13.74 -8.90 50.55
N MET A 175 -13.76 -7.59 50.37
CA MET A 175 -14.75 -6.85 49.59
C MET A 175 -14.20 -6.61 48.17
N MET A 176 -13.64 -7.67 47.54
CA MET A 176 -14.03 -7.93 46.16
C MET A 176 -15.52 -8.26 46.19
N SER A 177 -16.33 -7.25 46.50
CA SER A 177 -17.69 -7.24 46.03
C SER A 177 -17.52 -7.12 44.51
N CYS A 178 -17.45 -8.27 43.85
CA CYS A 178 -18.30 -8.50 42.69
C CYS A 178 -19.78 -8.38 43.13
N SER A 179 -20.14 -7.33 43.89
CA SER A 179 -21.46 -6.78 43.74
C SER A 179 -21.40 -6.27 42.32
N PRO A 180 -22.20 -6.81 41.39
CA PRO A 180 -22.41 -6.12 40.15
C PRO A 180 -22.87 -4.74 40.56
N VAL A 181 -21.96 -3.75 40.48
CA VAL A 181 -22.38 -2.37 40.40
C VAL A 181 -23.33 -2.44 39.23
N LYS A 182 -24.61 -2.13 39.48
CA LYS A 182 -25.55 -1.93 38.40
C LYS A 182 -25.03 -0.66 37.74
N GLU A 183 -24.04 -0.83 36.86
CA GLU A 183 -23.59 0.20 35.96
C GLU A 183 -24.90 0.75 35.39
N PRO A 184 -25.13 2.07 35.46
CA PRO A 184 -26.30 2.64 34.79
C PRO A 184 -26.27 2.03 33.40
N SER A 185 -27.35 1.35 32.99
CA SER A 185 -27.34 0.63 31.72
C SER A 185 -26.84 1.63 30.70
N GLU A 186 -25.64 1.39 30.15
CA GLU A 186 -25.19 2.25 29.07
C GLU A 186 -26.29 2.12 28.03
N VAL A 187 -26.91 3.25 27.71
CA VAL A 187 -27.83 3.29 26.57
C VAL A 187 -27.03 2.63 25.44
N PRO A 188 -27.52 1.53 24.82
CA PRO A 188 -26.74 0.81 23.83
C PRO A 188 -26.18 1.87 22.90
N ARG A 189 -24.84 1.94 22.77
CA ARG A 189 -24.27 3.03 21.98
C ARG A 189 -24.99 2.96 20.64
N ASN A 190 -25.37 4.12 20.10
CA ASN A 190 -26.02 4.18 18.80
C ASN A 190 -24.98 3.74 17.75
N HIS A 191 -24.70 2.44 17.66
CA HIS A 191 -23.66 1.84 16.85
C HIS A 191 -24.02 1.88 15.36
N SER A 192 -25.24 2.29 15.00
CA SER A 192 -25.84 1.82 13.76
C SER A 192 -26.02 2.85 12.66
N ILE A 193 -25.65 4.12 12.87
CA ILE A 193 -25.83 5.13 11.81
C ILE A 193 -24.52 5.89 11.63
N LEU A 194 -23.82 5.59 10.53
CA LEU A 194 -22.69 6.41 10.08
C LEU A 194 -23.18 7.86 9.88
N PRO A 195 -22.36 8.89 10.14
CA PRO A 195 -22.75 10.29 9.99
C PRO A 195 -23.40 10.63 8.62
N TYR A 196 -23.04 9.90 7.57
CA TYR A 196 -23.67 9.98 6.25
C TYR A 196 -25.20 9.82 6.27
N PHE A 197 -25.71 8.89 7.07
CA PHE A 197 -27.12 8.49 7.07
C PHE A 197 -27.94 9.14 8.18
N MET A 198 -27.33 10.01 8.99
CA MET A 198 -28.03 10.76 10.03
C MET A 198 -28.89 11.89 9.44
N ASN A 199 -29.97 12.26 10.13
CA ASN A 199 -30.77 13.44 9.80
C ASN A 199 -29.97 14.73 10.03
N ASN A 200 -30.31 15.81 9.31
CA ASN A 200 -29.63 17.10 9.40
C ASN A 200 -29.76 17.77 10.78
N ASP A 201 -30.85 17.48 11.49
CA ASP A 201 -31.11 18.04 12.82
C ASP A 201 -30.27 17.39 13.92
N ASN A 202 -29.53 16.32 13.60
CA ASN A 202 -28.71 15.61 14.57
C ASN A 202 -27.36 16.31 14.77
N GLU A 203 -27.14 16.83 15.98
CA GLU A 203 -25.87 17.46 16.40
C GLU A 203 -24.65 16.53 16.24
N LYS A 204 -24.84 15.21 16.29
CA LYS A 204 -23.77 14.21 16.16
C LYS A 204 -23.46 13.83 14.71
N LYS A 205 -24.03 14.52 13.72
CA LYS A 205 -23.75 14.31 12.29
C LYS A 205 -22.41 14.94 11.91
N TYR A 206 -21.30 14.39 12.39
CA TYR A 206 -19.94 14.82 12.01
C TYR A 206 -18.95 13.69 12.22
N PHE A 207 -17.77 13.79 11.59
CA PHE A 207 -16.67 12.85 11.83
C PHE A 207 -15.78 13.35 12.97
N VAL A 208 -15.28 12.40 13.78
CA VAL A 208 -14.32 12.70 14.86
C VAL A 208 -13.03 13.29 14.29
N SER A 209 -12.39 14.18 15.06
CA SER A 209 -11.11 14.76 14.68
C SER A 209 -10.07 13.66 14.44
N GLY A 210 -9.36 13.73 13.31
CA GLY A 210 -8.43 12.69 12.87
C GLY A 210 -9.01 11.66 11.91
N TYR A 211 -10.30 11.79 11.52
CA TYR A 211 -10.86 11.02 10.41
C TYR A 211 -10.15 11.38 9.10
N THR A 212 -9.51 10.38 8.47
CA THR A 212 -8.77 10.54 7.21
C THR A 212 -9.54 10.09 5.97
N GLY A 213 -10.81 9.71 6.14
CA GLY A 213 -11.66 9.29 5.03
C GLY A 213 -12.23 10.48 4.25
N HIS A 214 -12.88 10.20 3.13
CA HIS A 214 -13.51 11.22 2.31
C HIS A 214 -14.69 11.88 3.03
N ILE A 215 -14.82 13.20 2.96
CA ILE A 215 -15.99 13.95 3.45
C ILE A 215 -16.62 14.65 2.24
N PRO A 216 -17.84 14.25 1.80
CA PRO A 216 -18.48 14.84 0.64
C PRO A 216 -18.76 16.32 0.89
N PHE A 217 -18.49 17.19 -0.09
CA PHE A 217 -18.56 18.65 0.04
C PHE A 217 -17.63 19.24 1.13
N GLY A 218 -16.70 18.48 1.70
CA GLY A 218 -15.80 18.96 2.74
C GLY A 218 -14.91 20.12 2.30
N TYR A 219 -14.54 20.14 1.01
CA TYR A 219 -13.73 21.22 0.43
C TYR A 219 -14.46 22.57 0.40
N SER A 220 -15.80 22.58 0.27
CA SER A 220 -16.59 23.82 0.23
C SER A 220 -16.59 24.58 1.57
N HIS A 221 -16.33 23.86 2.68
CA HIS A 221 -16.33 24.40 4.04
C HIS A 221 -14.91 24.49 4.64
N PHE A 222 -13.90 24.69 3.79
CA PHE A 222 -12.52 24.86 4.25
C PHE A 222 -12.38 26.06 5.20
N GLY A 223 -11.51 25.94 6.21
CA GLY A 223 -11.25 27.00 7.19
C GLY A 223 -12.12 26.98 8.46
N ALA A 224 -13.16 26.15 8.51
CA ALA A 224 -13.88 25.85 9.74
C ALA A 224 -13.19 24.75 10.56
N THR A 225 -13.47 24.69 11.87
CA THR A 225 -13.03 23.58 12.73
C THR A 225 -13.63 22.26 12.25
N HIS A 226 -12.91 21.15 12.42
CA HIS A 226 -13.24 19.83 11.84
C HIS A 226 -14.70 19.38 12.09
N SER A 227 -15.22 19.52 13.31
CA SER A 227 -16.59 19.11 13.65
C SER A 227 -17.66 19.96 12.93
N PRO A 228 -17.66 21.31 13.02
CA PRO A 228 -18.54 22.15 12.22
C PRO A 228 -18.41 21.95 10.70
N GLN A 229 -17.18 21.82 10.19
CA GLN A 229 -16.91 21.59 8.77
C GLN A 229 -17.56 20.29 8.30
N SER A 230 -17.31 19.19 9.01
CA SER A 230 -17.86 17.87 8.70
C SER A 230 -19.39 17.87 8.76
N ASN A 231 -19.97 18.55 9.76
CA ASN A 231 -21.42 18.64 9.90
C ASN A 231 -22.08 19.38 8.74
N ARG A 232 -21.58 20.58 8.41
CA ARG A 232 -22.11 21.39 7.30
C ARG A 232 -22.01 20.65 5.97
N ALA A 233 -20.85 20.04 5.71
CA ALA A 233 -20.60 19.28 4.49
C ALA A 233 -21.57 18.08 4.35
N LEU A 234 -21.82 17.33 5.43
CA LEU A 234 -22.76 16.21 5.42
C LEU A 234 -24.22 16.65 5.31
N CYS A 235 -24.59 17.76 5.94
CA CYS A 235 -25.93 18.35 5.80
C CYS A 235 -26.19 18.82 4.37
N GLU A 236 -25.22 19.48 3.74
CA GLU A 236 -25.30 19.90 2.34
C GLU A 236 -25.38 18.69 1.40
N PHE A 237 -24.55 17.67 1.63
CA PHE A 237 -24.59 16.41 0.87
C PHE A 237 -25.99 15.79 0.88
N THR A 238 -26.58 15.63 2.06
CA THR A 238 -27.89 14.99 2.20
C THR A 238 -29.03 15.83 1.63
N SER A 239 -28.99 17.16 1.76
CA SER A 239 -29.96 18.06 1.12
C SER A 239 -29.86 17.99 -0.41
N ASN A 240 -28.64 18.03 -0.95
CA ASN A 240 -28.40 17.93 -2.40
C ASN A 240 -28.85 16.57 -2.95
N TYR A 241 -28.51 15.49 -2.24
CA TYR A 241 -28.93 14.13 -2.61
C TYR A 241 -30.45 13.99 -2.64
N ARG A 242 -31.17 14.45 -1.61
CA ARG A 242 -32.64 14.44 -1.56
C ARG A 242 -33.28 15.29 -2.66
N MET A 243 -32.71 16.46 -2.96
CA MET A 243 -33.17 17.31 -4.06
C MET A 243 -33.05 16.58 -5.40
N ARG A 244 -31.92 15.93 -5.68
CA ARG A 244 -31.71 15.18 -6.93
C ARG A 244 -32.67 13.99 -7.05
N GLN A 245 -32.85 13.23 -5.97
CA GLN A 245 -33.84 12.15 -5.93
C GLN A 245 -35.27 12.66 -6.22
N SER A 246 -35.65 13.81 -5.67
CA SER A 246 -36.97 14.39 -5.95
C SER A 246 -37.15 14.85 -7.41
N ALA A 247 -36.05 15.19 -8.09
CA ALA A 247 -36.06 15.63 -9.48
C ALA A 247 -36.02 14.46 -10.48
N GLU A 248 -35.55 13.27 -10.09
CA GLU A 248 -35.47 12.08 -10.97
C GLU A 248 -36.84 11.57 -11.44
N TRP A 249 -37.93 11.86 -10.72
CA TRP A 249 -39.29 11.48 -11.10
C TRP A 249 -40.08 12.56 -11.83
N ALA A 250 -39.52 13.76 -12.01
CA ALA A 250 -40.11 14.76 -12.86
C ALA A 250 -39.63 14.51 -14.30
N PRO A 251 -40.52 14.15 -15.26
CA PRO A 251 -40.12 14.10 -16.66
C PRO A 251 -39.68 15.52 -17.06
N ALA A 252 -38.37 15.71 -17.22
CA ALA A 252 -37.84 16.94 -17.76
C ALA A 252 -38.40 17.10 -19.17
N THR A 253 -39.37 18.02 -19.34
CA THR A 253 -39.90 18.35 -20.66
C THR A 253 -38.83 19.16 -21.38
N ILE A 254 -37.87 18.46 -22.00
CA ILE A 254 -36.85 19.08 -22.84
C ILE A 254 -37.55 19.46 -24.14
N SER A 255 -38.10 20.68 -24.20
CA SER A 255 -38.51 21.28 -25.46
C SER A 255 -37.23 21.55 -26.27
N ARG A 256 -36.87 20.61 -27.15
CA ARG A 256 -35.89 20.87 -28.20
C ARG A 256 -36.68 21.40 -29.40
N PRO A 257 -36.55 22.67 -29.79
CA PRO A 257 -37.03 23.07 -31.11
C PRO A 257 -36.27 22.21 -32.14
N ASP A 258 -37.00 21.63 -33.09
CA ASP A 258 -36.38 20.84 -34.16
C ASP A 258 -35.29 21.69 -34.84
N PRO A 259 -34.05 21.19 -34.98
CA PRO A 259 -33.03 21.94 -35.68
C PRO A 259 -33.51 22.17 -37.11
N PRO A 260 -33.33 23.38 -37.68
CA PRO A 260 -33.74 23.65 -39.05
C PRO A 260 -33.05 22.64 -39.95
N CYS A 261 -33.84 21.81 -40.64
CA CYS A 261 -33.35 20.85 -41.61
C CYS A 261 -32.82 21.64 -42.81
N PHE A 262 -31.56 22.04 -42.74
CA PHE A 262 -30.87 22.69 -43.86
C PHE A 262 -30.50 21.59 -44.86
N ILE A 263 -31.43 21.28 -45.78
CA ILE A 263 -31.23 20.35 -46.91
C ILE A 263 -30.42 21.04 -48.01
N GLN A 264 -29.30 21.66 -47.67
CA GLN A 264 -28.29 22.05 -48.64
C GLN A 264 -27.05 21.20 -48.38
N PRO A 265 -26.56 20.43 -49.36
CA PRO A 265 -25.30 19.73 -49.20
C PRO A 265 -24.22 20.78 -48.93
N ALA A 266 -23.49 20.63 -47.84
CA ALA A 266 -22.40 21.55 -47.50
C ALA A 266 -21.42 21.62 -48.69
N GLU A 267 -21.29 22.80 -49.29
CA GLU A 267 -20.34 23.02 -50.38
C GLU A 267 -18.92 23.00 -49.80
N ILE A 268 -18.18 21.93 -50.10
CA ILE A 268 -16.82 21.72 -49.55
C ILE A 268 -15.79 22.63 -50.25
N TYR A 269 -15.92 22.84 -51.56
CA TYR A 269 -14.98 23.63 -52.36
C TYR A 269 -15.61 24.97 -52.75
N HIS A 270 -15.32 26.03 -52.00
CA HIS A 270 -15.84 27.36 -52.28
C HIS A 270 -15.06 28.06 -53.41
N LYS A 271 -15.75 28.91 -54.17
CA LYS A 271 -15.14 29.66 -55.29
C LYS A 271 -14.16 30.74 -54.88
N GLN A 272 -14.35 31.31 -53.68
CA GLN A 272 -13.63 32.50 -53.21
C GLN A 272 -12.74 32.22 -51.99
N VAL A 273 -12.86 31.04 -51.39
CA VAL A 273 -12.17 30.68 -50.14
C VAL A 273 -11.46 29.35 -50.31
N GLY A 274 -10.18 29.32 -49.98
CA GLY A 274 -9.35 28.11 -49.94
C GLY A 274 -9.64 27.24 -48.73
N LEU A 275 -9.23 25.97 -48.81
CA LEU A 275 -9.34 25.04 -47.70
C LEU A 275 -8.30 25.33 -46.62
N ILE A 276 -8.63 24.91 -45.40
CA ILE A 276 -7.76 25.04 -44.23
C ILE A 276 -6.57 24.08 -44.38
N PRO A 277 -5.33 24.50 -44.02
CA PRO A 277 -4.19 23.59 -43.95
C PRO A 277 -4.52 22.31 -43.14
N ASN A 278 -4.05 21.15 -43.59
CA ASN A 278 -4.37 19.82 -43.04
C ASN A 278 -5.78 19.30 -43.34
N TYR A 279 -6.50 19.86 -44.32
CA TYR A 279 -7.67 19.18 -44.87
C TYR A 279 -7.27 17.82 -45.45
N LEU A 280 -7.81 16.74 -44.87
CA LEU A 280 -7.48 15.35 -45.23
C LEU A 280 -8.38 14.76 -46.32
N GLY A 281 -9.38 15.51 -46.79
CA GLY A 281 -10.26 15.06 -47.87
C GLY A 281 -9.61 15.21 -49.24
N HIS A 282 -10.29 14.66 -50.26
CA HIS A 282 -9.83 14.77 -51.63
C HIS A 282 -9.84 16.23 -52.12
N ILE A 283 -8.87 16.61 -52.95
CA ILE A 283 -8.85 17.92 -53.63
C ILE A 283 -8.68 17.64 -55.14
N PRO A 284 -9.70 17.89 -55.97
CA PRO A 284 -9.65 17.60 -57.40
C PRO A 284 -8.49 18.32 -58.08
N GLY A 285 -7.62 17.59 -58.77
CA GLY A 285 -6.51 18.16 -59.55
C GLY A 285 -5.33 18.70 -58.75
N ALA A 286 -5.29 18.57 -57.41
CA ALA A 286 -4.18 19.08 -56.60
C ALA A 286 -2.84 18.39 -56.95
N ASN A 287 -2.89 17.10 -57.30
CA ASN A 287 -1.70 16.32 -57.67
C ASN A 287 -0.98 16.84 -58.93
N PHE A 288 -1.63 17.67 -59.75
CA PHE A 288 -1.09 18.18 -61.01
C PHE A 288 -0.76 19.68 -60.94
N ARG A 289 -1.01 20.32 -59.79
CA ARG A 289 -0.87 21.77 -59.61
C ARG A 289 0.20 22.03 -58.56
N HIS A 290 1.21 22.80 -58.94
CA HIS A 290 2.37 23.10 -58.09
C HIS A 290 2.72 24.59 -58.18
N GLY A 291 3.37 25.12 -57.15
CA GLY A 291 3.88 26.50 -57.13
C GLY A 291 2.96 27.55 -56.49
N LYS A 292 1.81 27.16 -55.92
CA LYS A 292 0.91 28.05 -55.15
C LYS A 292 0.87 27.63 -53.68
N THR A 293 0.45 28.55 -52.80
CA THR A 293 0.16 28.20 -51.40
C THR A 293 -1.07 27.31 -51.31
N PHE A 294 -1.16 26.47 -50.27
CA PHE A 294 -2.24 25.49 -50.12
C PHE A 294 -3.66 26.11 -50.23
N GLY A 295 -3.88 27.26 -49.58
CA GLY A 295 -5.16 27.98 -49.68
C GLY A 295 -5.46 28.47 -51.11
N ALA A 296 -4.46 29.02 -51.80
CA ALA A 296 -4.63 29.49 -53.17
C ALA A 296 -4.86 28.34 -54.18
N ASP A 297 -4.25 27.18 -53.95
CA ASP A 297 -4.46 26.01 -54.82
C ASP A 297 -5.80 25.30 -54.57
N THR A 298 -6.33 25.37 -53.35
CA THR A 298 -7.60 24.74 -52.98
C THR A 298 -8.83 25.61 -53.24
N THR A 299 -8.63 26.89 -53.55
CA THR A 299 -9.73 27.80 -53.93
C THR A 299 -10.33 27.35 -55.27
N ASP A 300 -11.65 27.22 -55.34
CA ASP A 300 -12.40 26.69 -56.49
C ASP A 300 -11.83 25.36 -57.04
N ALA A 301 -11.46 24.42 -56.16
CA ALA A 301 -10.89 23.14 -56.59
C ALA A 301 -11.81 22.35 -57.55
N LYS A 302 -13.14 22.56 -57.48
CA LYS A 302 -14.13 21.94 -58.37
C LYS A 302 -13.95 22.36 -59.85
N ARG A 303 -13.25 23.46 -60.10
CA ARG A 303 -12.86 23.91 -61.45
C ARG A 303 -12.21 22.82 -62.30
N TRP A 304 -11.39 21.97 -61.66
CA TRP A 304 -10.76 20.83 -62.32
C TRP A 304 -11.77 19.84 -62.91
N LEU A 305 -12.89 19.61 -62.23
CA LEU A 305 -13.96 18.71 -62.69
C LEU A 305 -14.81 19.34 -63.81
N ARG A 306 -14.83 20.67 -63.92
CA ARG A 306 -15.55 21.40 -64.98
C ARG A 306 -14.77 21.48 -66.28
N GLY A 307 -13.44 21.28 -66.24
CA GLY A 307 -12.56 21.41 -67.40
C GLY A 307 -12.22 22.86 -67.76
N ASP A 308 -12.51 23.81 -66.87
CA ASP A 308 -12.24 25.23 -67.09
C ASP A 308 -10.75 25.52 -66.85
N PHE A 309 -9.84 25.22 -67.79
CA PHE A 309 -8.39 25.37 -67.58
C PHE A 309 -7.81 26.76 -67.94
N SER A 310 -8.64 27.77 -68.20
CA SER A 310 -8.15 29.12 -68.54
C SER A 310 -7.34 29.76 -67.39
N ILE A 311 -6.26 30.45 -67.71
CA ILE A 311 -5.50 31.22 -66.71
C ILE A 311 -6.27 32.49 -66.36
#